data_AF-A0A938NE24-F1
#
_entry.id   AF-A0A938NE24-F1
#
_cell.length_a   1.000
_cell.length_b   1.000
_cell.length_c   1.000
_cell.angle_alpha   90.00
_cell.angle_beta   90.00
_cell.angle_gamma   90.00
#
_symmetry.space_group_name_H-M   'P 1'
#
loop_
_entity.id
_entity.type
_entity.pdbx_description
1 polymer ?
#
loop_
_entity_poly.entity_id
_entity_poly.type
_entity_poly.pdbx_seq_one_letter_code
_entity_poly.pdbx_strand_id
1 'polypeptide(L)' 'MAKRPEDLFRENGGRLRMNEAIGLGMSRYMLYALRDRGVIEQVSRGIYRLVDLPPLGNTG' A
#
# COMPACT_ATOMS: atom_id res chain seq x y z
N MET A 1 19.82 -3.21 -3.31
CA MET A 1 19.05 -1.95 -3.41
C MET A 1 17.80 -2.09 -2.56
N ALA A 2 17.39 -1.06 -1.81
CA ALA A 2 16.12 -1.10 -1.10
C ALA A 2 14.97 -1.13 -2.13
N LYS A 3 13.98 -2.01 -1.94
CA LYS A 3 12.80 -2.06 -2.82
C LYS A 3 12.01 -0.76 -2.65
N ARG A 4 11.39 -0.30 -3.75
CA ARG A 4 10.48 0.85 -3.65
C ARG A 4 9.19 0.41 -2.96
N PRO A 5 8.53 1.29 -2.21
CA PRO A 5 7.25 0.97 -1.58
C PRO A 5 6.21 0.43 -2.55
N GLU A 6 6.09 1.02 -3.74
CA GLU A 6 5.15 0.61 -4.78
C GLU A 6 5.37 -0.85 -5.22
N ASP A 7 6.62 -1.30 -5.27
CA ASP A 7 6.97 -2.68 -5.61
C ASP A 7 6.55 -3.63 -4.49
N LEU A 8 6.75 -3.24 -3.22
CA LEU A 8 6.26 -4.01 -2.07
C LEU A 8 4.73 -4.14 -2.11
N PHE A 9 3.99 -3.10 -2.48
CA PHE A 9 2.55 -3.21 -2.67
C PHE A 9 2.21 -4.18 -3.81
N ARG A 10 2.84 -4.07 -4.99
CA ARG A 10 2.56 -4.94 -6.14
C ARG A 10 2.85 -6.42 -5.85
N GLU A 11 3.98 -6.70 -5.21
CA GLU A 11 4.35 -8.06 -4.79
C GLU A 11 3.36 -8.69 -3.80
N ASN A 12 2.63 -7.86 -3.03
CA ASN A 12 1.63 -8.29 -2.06
C ASN A 12 0.19 -8.13 -2.57
N GLY A 13 -0.02 -8.26 -3.89
CA GLY A 13 -1.37 -8.19 -4.47
C GLY A 13 -1.98 -6.79 -4.46
N GLY A 14 -1.14 -5.77 -4.36
CA GLY A 14 -1.53 -4.37 -4.41
C GLY A 14 -1.98 -3.75 -3.10
N ARG A 15 -1.98 -4.52 -2.01
CA ARG A 15 -2.54 -4.12 -0.72
C ARG A 15 -1.64 -4.59 0.40
N LEU A 16 -1.54 -3.79 1.45
CA LEU A 16 -0.80 -4.14 2.67
C LEU A 16 -1.53 -3.61 3.89
N ARG A 17 -1.56 -4.41 4.95
CA ARG A 17 -1.83 -3.91 6.31
C ARG A 17 -0.63 -3.12 6.79
N MET A 18 -0.87 -2.19 7.71
CA MET A 18 0.19 -1.39 8.33
C MET A 18 1.31 -2.26 8.91
N ASN A 19 0.95 -3.33 9.64
CA ASN A 19 1.94 -4.22 10.25
C ASN A 19 2.76 -5.00 9.23
N GLU A 20 2.16 -5.39 8.10
CA GLU A 20 2.87 -6.07 7.00
C GLU A 20 3.87 -5.11 6.34
N ALA A 21 3.42 -3.88 6.05
CA ALA A 21 4.29 -2.84 5.50
C ALA A 21 5.47 -2.52 6.43
N ILE A 22 5.24 -2.46 7.74
CA ILE A 22 6.30 -2.28 8.75
C ILE A 22 7.26 -3.48 8.77
N GLY A 23 6.74 -4.71 8.71
CA GLY A 23 7.56 -5.92 8.61
C GLY A 23 8.42 -5.99 7.35
N LEU A 24 7.98 -5.34 6.26
CA LEU A 24 8.73 -5.19 5.00
C LEU A 24 9.71 -4.00 5.02
N GLY A 25 9.84 -3.30 6.15
CA GLY A 25 10.81 -2.22 6.34
C GLY A 25 10.28 -0.81 6.06
N MET A 26 8.98 -0.63 5.79
CA MET A 26 8.39 0.71 5.67
C MET A 26 8.07 1.30 7.05
N SER A 27 8.34 2.60 7.23
CA SER A 27 7.90 3.28 8.45
C SER A 27 6.44 3.71 8.37
N ARG A 28 5.79 3.94 9.53
CA ARG A 28 4.46 4.57 9.58
C ARG A 28 4.45 5.94 8.89
N TYR A 29 5.51 6.71 9.07
CA TYR A 29 5.67 8.01 8.40
C TYR A 29 5.69 7.86 6.88
N MET A 30 6.41 6.87 6.35
CA MET A 30 6.45 6.59 4.92
C MET A 30 5.07 6.24 4.36
N LEU A 31 4.29 5.38 5.06
CA LEU A 31 2.91 5.08 4.67
C LEU A 31 2.04 6.35 4.59
N TYR A 32 2.09 7.20 5.61
CA TYR A 32 1.33 8.45 5.60
C TYR A 32 1.80 9.40 4.48
N ALA A 33 3.11 9.54 4.27
CA ALA A 33 3.64 10.35 3.19
C ALA A 33 3.28 9.81 1.79
N LEU A 34 3.18 8.49 1.61
CA LEU A 34 2.69 7.89 0.36
C LEU A 34 1.20 8.17 0.16
N ARG A 35 0.41 8.08 1.24
CA ARG A 35 -1.02 8.36 1.21
C ARG A 35 -1.30 9.82 0.88
N ASP A 36 -0.62 10.74 1.56
CA ASP A 36 -0.81 12.17 1.40
C ASP A 36 -0.36 12.64 0.00
N ARG A 37 0.57 11.91 -0.65
CA ARG A 37 0.96 12.09 -2.06
C ARG A 37 0.02 11.41 -3.07
N GLY A 38 -0.99 10.67 -2.62
CA GLY A 38 -1.92 9.95 -3.48
C GLY A 38 -1.33 8.70 -4.16
N VAL A 39 -0.18 8.19 -3.72
CA VAL A 39 0.41 6.95 -4.26
C VAL A 39 -0.35 5.73 -3.77
N ILE A 40 -0.78 5.77 -2.50
CA ILE A 40 -1.62 4.76 -1.88
C ILE A 40 -2.87 5.41 -1.30
N GLU A 41 -3.92 4.63 -1.14
CA GLU A 41 -5.16 5.02 -0.46
C GLU A 41 -5.40 4.12 0.75
N GLN A 42 -6.10 4.64 1.77
CA GLN A 42 -6.57 3.82 2.89
C GLN A 42 -7.97 3.28 2.56
N VAL A 43 -8.06 1.97 2.32
CA VAL A 43 -9.33 1.32 1.96
C VAL A 43 -10.12 0.83 3.19
N SER A 44 -9.44 0.63 4.32
CA SER A 44 -10.07 0.42 5.63
C SER A 44 -9.05 0.69 6.74
N ARG A 45 -9.45 0.63 8.02
CA ARG A 45 -8.57 0.93 9.15
C ARG A 45 -7.29 0.09 9.10
N GLY A 46 -6.17 0.78 8.85
CA GLY A 46 -4.84 0.15 8.78
C GLY A 46 -4.58 -0.69 7.54
N ILE A 47 -5.44 -0.65 6.51
CA ILE A 47 -5.23 -1.32 5.21
C ILE A 47 -5.02 -0.27 4.13
N TYR A 48 -3.93 -0.40 3.40
CA TYR A 48 -3.55 0.51 2.32
C TYR A 48 -3.51 -0.24 0.99
N ARG A 49 -3.75 0.49 -0.10
CA ARG A 49 -3.77 -0.04 -1.47
C ARG A 49 -3.06 0.91 -2.42
N LEU A 50 -2.37 0.38 -3.42
CA LEU A 50 -1.79 1.18 -4.50
C LEU A 50 -2.91 1.77 -5.39
N VAL A 51 -2.90 3.08 -5.59
CA VAL A 51 -3.96 3.78 -6.34
C VAL A 51 -4.00 3.36 -7.81
N ASP A 52 -2.84 3.13 -8.42
CA ASP A 52 -2.69 2.76 -9.83
C ASP A 52 -3.27 1.39 -10.21
N LEU A 53 -3.77 0.62 -9.26
CA LEU A 53 -4.36 -0.68 -9.54
C LEU A 53 -5.84 -0.54 -9.96
N PRO A 54 -6.38 -1.47 -10.76
CA PRO A 54 -7.80 -1.48 -11.10
C PRO A 54 -8.68 -1.53 -9.84
N PRO A 55 -9.79 -0.78 -9.77
CA PRO A 55 -10.71 -0.83 -8.63
C PRO A 55 -11.02 -2.28 -8.23
N LEU A 56 -11.24 -2.52 -6.94
CA LEU A 56 -11.63 -3.84 -6.46
C LEU A 56 -12.98 -4.19 -7.11
N GLY A 57 -12.92 -4.92 -8.22
CA GLY A 57 -14.09 -5.30 -8.99
C GLY A 57 -14.95 -6.24 -8.16
N ASN A 58 -16.23 -5.89 -8.00
CA ASN A 58 -17.25 -6.91 -7.83
C ASN A 58 -17.22 -7.75 -9.11
N THR A 59 -16.73 -8.98 -9.01
CA THR A 59 -17.07 -9.98 -10.00
C THR A 59 -18.59 -10.18 -9.88
N GLY A 60 -19.32 -9.67 -10.86
CA GLY A 60 -20.75 -9.96 -11.03
C GLY A 60 -20.96 -11.44 -11.35
#